data_AF-A0A3B0W1D6-F1
#
_entry.id   AF-A0A3B0W1D6-F1
#
_cell.length_a   1.000
_cell.length_b   1.000
_cell.length_c   1.000
_cell.angle_alpha   90.00
_cell.angle_beta   90.00
_cell.angle_gamma   90.00
#
_symmetry.space_group_name_H-M   'P 1'
#
loop_
_entity.id
_entity.type
_entity.pdbx_description
1 polymer ?
#
loop_
_entity_poly.entity_id
_entity_poly.type
_entity_poly.pdbx_seq_one_letter_code
_entity_poly.pdbx_strand_id
1 'polypeptide(L)'
;MPKIYEYLGILIMFYSNEHEPIHVHGKYQGQESKAEFIIIDGKVVEITIKNVKGRKPLPSNILRDFSHFVDAYSDQIVEKWINYFVLHKQVECEKVERKVK
;
A
#
# COMPACT_ATOMS: atom_id res chain seq x y z
N MET A 1 9.52 -7.97 -4.97
CA MET A 1 8.58 -6.84 -4.83
C MET A 1 7.23 -7.25 -5.41
N PRO A 2 6.34 -7.82 -4.61
CA PRO A 2 5.00 -8.18 -5.07
C PRO A 2 4.17 -6.92 -5.30
N LYS A 3 3.60 -6.80 -6.50
CA LYS A 3 2.50 -5.86 -6.76
C LYS A 3 1.24 -6.50 -6.22
N ILE A 4 0.46 -5.74 -5.45
CA ILE A 4 -0.74 -6.27 -4.78
C ILE A 4 -2.01 -5.63 -5.33
N TYR A 5 -1.96 -4.37 -5.75
CA TYR A 5 -3.07 -3.69 -6.39
C TYR A 5 -2.60 -2.74 -7.49
N GLU A 6 -3.45 -2.57 -8.50
CA GLU A 6 -3.43 -1.43 -9.41
C GLU A 6 -4.76 -0.68 -9.26
N TYR A 7 -4.71 0.54 -8.73
CA TYR A 7 -5.90 1.34 -8.43
C TYR A 7 -5.81 2.70 -9.14
N LEU A 8 -6.70 2.94 -10.12
CA LEU A 8 -6.71 4.20 -10.90
C LEU A 8 -5.33 4.61 -11.45
N GLY A 9 -4.53 3.63 -11.88
CA GLY A 9 -3.16 3.83 -12.37
C GLY A 9 -2.09 3.94 -11.28
N ILE A 10 -2.45 3.86 -10.00
CA ILE A 10 -1.54 3.78 -8.87
C ILE A 10 -1.15 2.31 -8.67
N LEU A 11 0.14 2.01 -8.80
CA LEU A 11 0.67 0.69 -8.47
C LEU A 11 0.97 0.63 -6.98
N ILE A 12 0.33 -0.30 -6.28
CA ILE A 12 0.50 -0.52 -4.84
C ILE A 12 1.28 -1.83 -4.64
N MET A 13 2.39 -1.76 -3.92
CA MET A 13 3.32 -2.88 -3.81
C MET A 13 4.08 -2.89 -2.48
N PHE A 14 4.60 -4.07 -2.13
CA PHE A 14 5.57 -4.21 -1.05
C PHE A 14 7.00 -4.14 -1.57
N TYR A 15 7.87 -3.45 -0.84
CA TYR A 15 9.31 -3.56 -1.00
C TYR A 15 9.83 -4.70 -0.14
N SER A 16 10.40 -5.71 -0.77
CA SER A 16 10.81 -6.93 -0.06
C SER A 16 12.02 -6.73 0.86
N ASN A 17 12.73 -5.62 0.72
CA ASN A 17 13.89 -5.24 1.53
C ASN A 17 13.56 -4.21 2.62
N GLU A 18 12.35 -3.66 2.63
CA GLU A 18 11.84 -2.71 3.62
C GLU A 18 10.34 -3.03 3.77
N HIS A 19 9.98 -3.89 4.72
CA HIS A 19 8.60 -4.34 4.90
C HIS A 19 8.11 -4.32 6.35
N GLU A 20 8.96 -3.88 7.28
CA GLU A 20 8.64 -3.67 8.69
C GLU A 20 8.89 -2.20 9.07
N PRO A 21 7.98 -1.56 9.84
CA PRO A 21 6.62 -2.03 10.17
C PRO A 21 5.78 -2.25 8.90
N ILE A 22 4.61 -2.88 8.96
CA ILE A 22 3.81 -3.17 7.76
C ILE A 22 3.55 -1.86 7.00
N HIS A 23 3.90 -1.82 5.71
CA HIS A 23 3.66 -0.66 4.85
C HIS A 23 3.56 -1.04 3.37
N VAL A 24 2.91 -0.19 2.59
CA VAL A 24 2.83 -0.29 1.13
C VAL A 24 3.34 0.98 0.46
N HIS A 25 3.89 0.82 -0.73
CA HIS A 25 4.30 1.92 -1.59
C HIS A 25 3.25 2.14 -2.68
N GLY A 26 2.75 3.36 -2.79
CA GLY A 26 1.92 3.82 -3.91
C GLY A 26 2.78 4.55 -4.93
N LYS A 27 2.82 4.03 -6.16
CA LYS A 27 3.57 4.61 -7.29
C LYS A 27 2.64 5.09 -8.39
N TYR A 28 2.88 6.32 -8.85
CA TYR A 28 2.15 6.91 -9.96
C TYR A 28 3.07 7.84 -10.77
N GLN A 29 3.24 7.56 -12.07
CA GLN A 29 4.04 8.40 -12.99
C GLN A 29 5.42 8.80 -12.44
N GLY A 30 6.15 7.85 -11.85
CA GLY A 30 7.48 8.07 -11.28
C GLY A 30 7.51 8.79 -9.91
N GLN A 31 6.34 9.14 -9.37
CA GLN A 31 6.17 9.67 -8.01
C GLN A 31 5.76 8.56 -7.05
N GLU A 32 6.09 8.74 -5.78
CA GLU A 32 5.98 7.69 -4.77
C GLU A 32 5.75 8.24 -3.37
N SER A 33 4.76 7.68 -2.68
CA SER A 33 4.51 7.85 -1.26
C SER A 33 4.30 6.47 -0.63
N LYS A 34 4.53 6.34 0.68
CA LYS A 34 4.29 5.09 1.41
C LYS A 34 3.22 5.27 2.48
N ALA A 35 2.40 4.24 2.68
CA ALA A 35 1.42 4.17 3.74
C ALA A 35 1.89 3.14 4.77
N GLU A 36 2.15 3.60 5.99
CA GLU A 36 2.63 2.78 7.11
C GLU A 36 1.47 2.47 8.06
N PHE A 37 1.33 1.20 8.44
CA PHE A 37 0.23 0.72 9.26
C PHE A 37 0.68 0.58 10.71
N ILE A 38 -0.07 1.18 11.62
CA ILE A 38 0.06 0.97 13.06
C ILE A 38 -0.95 -0.10 13.44
N ILE A 39 -0.45 -1.20 14.00
CA ILE A 39 -1.26 -2.37 14.36
C ILE A 39 -1.14 -2.61 15.87
N ILE A 40 -2.29 -2.68 16.54
CA ILE A 40 -2.39 -3.00 17.98
C ILE A 40 -3.36 -4.17 18.11
N ASP A 41 -2.97 -5.21 18.84
CA ASP A 41 -3.76 -6.44 19.05
C ASP A 41 -4.32 -7.05 17.75
N GLY A 42 -3.50 -7.03 16.69
CA GLY A 42 -3.84 -7.58 15.38
C GLY A 42 -4.82 -6.74 14.56
N LYS A 43 -5.15 -5.52 14.99
CA LYS A 43 -6.04 -4.59 14.26
C LYS A 43 -5.28 -3.37 13.80
N VAL A 44 -5.57 -2.93 12.57
CA VAL A 44 -5.10 -1.63 12.07
C VAL A 44 -5.81 -0.53 12.86
N VAL A 45 -5.05 0.27 13.59
CA VAL A 45 -5.58 1.39 14.39
C VAL A 45 -5.31 2.74 13.76
N GLU A 46 -4.25 2.84 12.96
CA GLU A 46 -3.87 4.08 12.26
C GLU A 46 -3.08 3.73 10.99
N ILE A 47 -3.22 4.59 9.98
CA ILE A 47 -2.42 4.54 8.76
C ILE A 47 -1.80 5.92 8.53
N THR A 48 -0.48 5.99 8.49
CA THR A 48 0.25 7.23 8.27
C THR A 48 0.86 7.26 6.86
N ILE A 49 0.56 8.32 6.09
CA ILE A 49 1.20 8.54 4.80
C ILE A 49 2.51 9.30 4.97
N LYS A 50 3.60 8.75 4.41
CA LYS A 50 4.96 9.31 4.49
C LYS A 50 5.57 9.49 3.11
N ASN A 51 6.49 10.44 3.02
CA ASN A 51 7.33 10.63 1.84
C ASN A 51 8.44 9.57 1.77
N VAL A 52 8.78 9.13 0.56
CA VAL A 52 9.90 8.22 0.32
C VAL A 52 11.15 9.03 0.00
N LYS A 53 12.25 8.79 0.73
CA LYS A 53 13.51 9.51 0.55
C LYS A 53 14.02 9.37 -0.90
N GLY A 54 14.38 10.48 -1.52
CA GLY A 54 14.87 10.49 -2.91
C GLY A 54 13.78 10.33 -3.97
N ARG A 55 12.50 10.34 -3.60
CA ARG A 55 11.36 10.32 -4.52
C ARG A 55 10.52 11.58 -4.37
N LYS A 56 9.92 12.01 -5.48
CA LYS A 56 8.86 13.02 -5.44
C LYS A 56 7.59 12.38 -4.86
N PRO A 57 6.91 13.00 -3.88
CA PRO A 57 5.65 12.50 -3.34
C PRO A 57 4.57 12.40 -4.40
N LEU A 58 3.52 11.60 -4.16
CA LEU A 58 2.36 11.58 -5.04
C LEU A 58 1.68 12.96 -5.12
N PRO A 59 1.15 13.37 -6.30
CA PRO A 59 0.35 14.58 -6.43
C PRO A 59 -0.87 14.55 -5.50
N SER A 60 -1.32 15.70 -5.01
CA SER A 60 -2.34 15.78 -3.95
C SER A 60 -3.64 15.00 -4.24
N ASN A 61 -4.14 15.02 -5.47
CA ASN A 61 -5.33 14.26 -5.86
C ASN A 61 -5.08 12.74 -5.84
N ILE A 62 -3.93 12.31 -6.35
CA ILE A 62 -3.51 10.90 -6.38
C ILE A 62 -3.19 10.41 -4.97
N LEU A 63 -2.56 11.26 -4.14
CA LEU A 63 -2.26 10.98 -2.74
C LEU A 63 -3.55 10.76 -1.93
N ARG A 64 -4.59 11.56 -2.18
CA ARG A 64 -5.91 11.38 -1.55
C ARG A 64 -6.55 10.07 -1.98
N ASP A 65 -6.56 9.78 -3.28
CA ASP A 65 -7.11 8.52 -3.80
C ASP A 65 -6.33 7.30 -3.25
N PHE A 66 -5.00 7.37 -3.17
CA PHE A 66 -4.15 6.36 -2.54
C PHE A 66 -4.49 6.20 -1.06
N SER A 67 -4.58 7.29 -0.29
CA SER A 67 -4.90 7.25 1.13
C SER A 67 -6.25 6.60 1.40
N HIS A 68 -7.29 6.97 0.64
CA HIS A 68 -8.63 6.39 0.78
C HIS A 68 -8.64 4.90 0.42
N PHE A 69 -7.91 4.52 -0.63
CA PHE A 69 -7.80 3.12 -1.02
C PHE A 69 -7.15 2.27 0.08
N VAL A 70 -6.01 2.74 0.61
CA VAL A 70 -5.26 2.00 1.63
C VAL A 70 -6.07 1.87 2.92
N ASP A 71 -6.84 2.89 3.29
CA ASP A 71 -7.76 2.85 4.42
C ASP A 71 -8.85 1.77 4.23
N ALA A 72 -9.55 1.83 3.11
CA ALA A 72 -10.65 0.92 2.79
C ALA A 72 -10.22 -0.55 2.56
N TYR A 73 -8.98 -0.77 2.14
CA TYR A 73 -8.41 -2.11 1.86
C TYR A 73 -7.39 -2.54 2.91
N SER A 74 -7.37 -1.89 4.07
CA SER A 74 -6.31 -2.06 5.08
C SER A 74 -6.16 -3.52 5.54
N ASP A 75 -7.26 -4.18 5.87
CA ASP A 75 -7.27 -5.58 6.30
C ASP A 75 -6.75 -6.52 5.19
N GLN A 76 -7.17 -6.31 3.94
CA GLN A 76 -6.75 -7.12 2.80
C GLN A 76 -5.27 -6.90 2.46
N ILE A 77 -4.78 -5.68 2.61
CA ILE A 77 -3.36 -5.36 2.47
C ILE A 77 -2.54 -6.10 3.54
N VAL A 78 -2.98 -6.07 4.81
CA VAL A 78 -2.32 -6.81 5.90
C VAL A 78 -2.35 -8.32 5.64
N GLU A 79 -3.46 -8.86 5.16
CA GLU A 79 -3.56 -10.27 4.79
C GLU A 79 -2.58 -10.64 3.67
N LYS A 80 -2.49 -9.82 2.62
CA LYS A 80 -1.50 -10.02 1.54
C LYS A 80 -0.07 -9.91 2.07
N TRP A 81 0.19 -9.03 3.03
CA TRP A 81 1.50 -8.94 3.68
C TRP A 81 1.83 -10.24 4.42
N ILE A 82 0.91 -10.76 5.23
CA ILE A 82 1.06 -12.03 5.97
C ILE A 82 1.29 -13.18 4.98
N ASN A 83 0.44 -13.28 3.94
CA ASN A 83 0.54 -14.32 2.93
C ASN A 83 1.92 -14.32 2.25
N TYR A 84 2.46 -13.15 1.91
CA TYR A 84 3.74 -13.04 1.21
C TYR A 84 4.95 -13.21 2.15
N PHE A 85 5.03 -12.43 3.23
CA PHE A 85 6.24 -12.36 4.07
C PHE A 85 6.31 -13.44 5.15
N VAL A 86 5.17 -13.90 5.66
CA VAL A 86 5.11 -14.89 6.76
C VAL A 86 4.84 -16.29 6.21
N LEU A 87 3.82 -16.43 5.35
CA LEU A 87 3.41 -17.75 4.84
C LEU A 87 4.11 -18.16 3.54
N HIS A 88 4.91 -17.26 2.95
CA HIS A 88 5.63 -17.48 1.70
C HIS A 88 4.74 -17.98 0.54
N LYS A 89 3.48 -17.51 0.51
CA LYS A 89 2.53 -17.77 -0.57
C LYS A 89 2.70 -16.74 -1.68
N GLN A 90 2.34 -17.16 -2.90
CA GLN A 90 2.19 -16.24 -4.01
C GLN A 90 1.01 -15.28 -3.75
N VAL A 91 1.22 -14.00 -4.03
CA VAL A 91 0.17 -12.97 -3.94
C VAL A 91 -0.07 -12.40 -5.32
N GLU A 92 -1.33 -12.41 -5.75
CA GLU A 92 -1.76 -11.84 -7.03
C GLU A 92 -2.03 -10.34 -6.91
N CYS A 93 -1.77 -9.64 -8.01
CA CYS A 93 -2.08 -8.22 -8.17
C CYS A 93 -3.51 -8.07 -8.67
N GLU A 94 -4.34 -7.35 -7.93
CA GLU A 94 -5.73 -7.09 -8.30
C GLU A 94 -5.89 -5.71 -8.94
N LYS A 95 -6.65 -5.63 -10.04
CA LYS A 95 -6.94 -4.36 -10.70
C LYS A 95 -8.28 -3.80 -10.21
N VAL A 96 -8.26 -2.60 -9.65
CA VAL A 96 -9.44 -1.90 -9.13
C VAL A 96 -9.63 -0.60 -9.91
N GLU A 97 -10.63 -0.56 -10.78
CA GLU A 97 -10.88 0.59 -11.67
C GLU A 97 -12.00 1.50 -11.18
N ARG A 98 -12.77 1.08 -10.17
CA ARG A 98 -13.85 1.87 -9.58
C ARG A 98 -13.34 2.61 -8.36
N LYS A 99 -13.70 3.88 -8.22
CA LYS A 99 -13.39 4.64 -7.00
C LYS A 99 -13.96 3.94 -5.78
N VAL A 100 -13.10 3.74 -4.80
CA VAL A 100 -13.49 3.27 -3.48
C VAL A 100 -14.20 4.42 -2.77
N LYS A 101 -15.33 4.13 -2.13
CA LYS A 101 -16.16 5.12 -1.44
C LYS A 101 -15.70 5.31 -0.01
#